data_AF-A0A7X4CUS4-F1
#
_entry.id   AF-A0A7X4CUS4-F1
#
_cell.length_a   1.000
_cell.length_b   1.000
_cell.length_c   1.000
_cell.angle_alpha   90.00
_cell.angle_beta   90.00
_cell.angle_gamma   90.00
#
_symmetry.space_group_name_H-M   'P 1'
#
loop_
_entity.id
_entity.type
_entity.pdbx_description
1 polymer ?
#
loop_
_entity_poly.entity_id
_entity_poly.type
_entity_poly.pdbx_seq_one_letter_code
_entity_poly.pdbx_strand_id
1 'polypeptide(L)'
;MRDRSQLLRARGVGGRGVVPEHRRDAGRSPASRVLVRQAGAGGRACREATPLSAERIPISNVYYLLCYAWRHVEERDLVGVDALDELDRVQDLLATVLVQGTFRLVRQGIDRGYRDVREDLAGIRGKVDVGGTVKRALRSRGRVACAFEELTLDMPHNRILRSTLSALLRVRNLDRDVRAGIRSAYEKLAGVTVVRVTRRMFDQVQLDGNRRYYRFLLSVCRLFHDLLLVDPRSGEHRFAALTDAVIWQVYEDFVIEFYRHEQDRYCVNRHGRTIGWAWE
;
A
#
# COMPACT_ATOMS: atom_id res chain seq x y z
N MET A 1 29.27 -34.63 46.57
CA MET A 1 30.50 -35.41 46.81
C MET A 1 30.41 -36.75 46.09
N ARG A 2 31.07 -36.88 44.93
CA ARG A 2 31.85 -38.06 44.55
C ARG A 2 32.62 -37.73 43.27
N ASP A 3 33.91 -37.90 43.43
CA ASP A 3 35.02 -37.68 42.52
C ASP A 3 35.07 -38.73 41.40
N ARG A 4 35.67 -38.38 40.26
CA ARG A 4 36.43 -39.29 39.39
C ARG A 4 37.16 -38.53 38.28
N SER A 5 38.40 -38.24 38.62
CA SER A 5 39.56 -37.89 37.79
C SER A 5 39.85 -38.82 36.59
N GLN A 6 40.59 -38.23 35.63
CA GLN A 6 41.44 -38.81 34.57
C GLN A 6 40.75 -39.26 33.26
N LEU A 7 40.84 -38.47 32.17
CA LEU A 7 41.96 -38.31 31.21
C LEU A 7 42.44 -39.63 30.60
N LEU A 8 42.20 -39.81 29.29
CA LEU A 8 43.22 -40.21 28.31
C LEU A 8 42.75 -39.89 26.88
N ARG A 9 43.70 -39.37 26.10
CA ARG A 9 43.61 -38.86 24.73
C ARG A 9 43.44 -39.98 23.71
N ALA A 10 42.73 -39.72 22.62
CA ALA A 10 43.16 -40.11 21.27
C ALA A 10 42.44 -39.27 20.20
N ARG A 11 43.27 -38.74 19.28
CA ARG A 11 42.90 -37.95 18.09
C ARG A 11 42.21 -38.84 17.04
N GLY A 12 41.35 -38.24 16.21
CA GLY A 12 41.26 -38.66 14.81
C GLY A 12 39.92 -38.48 14.10
N VAL A 13 39.86 -37.42 13.28
CA VAL A 13 39.29 -37.40 11.91
C VAL A 13 37.78 -37.60 11.71
N GLY A 14 37.15 -36.61 11.06
CA GLY A 14 36.06 -36.88 10.10
C GLY A 14 34.66 -36.44 10.47
N GLY A 15 34.46 -35.20 10.93
CA GLY A 15 33.13 -34.59 11.04
C GLY A 15 32.59 -34.22 9.66
N ARG A 16 31.93 -35.18 9.00
CA ARG A 16 31.17 -35.01 7.76
C ARG A 16 30.23 -33.81 7.88
N GLY A 17 30.26 -32.95 6.86
CA GLY A 17 29.28 -31.89 6.67
C GLY A 17 27.87 -32.47 6.73
N VAL A 18 27.11 -31.99 7.71
CA VAL A 18 25.66 -32.20 7.76
C VAL A 18 25.08 -31.23 6.73
N VAL A 19 24.90 -31.74 5.51
CA VAL A 19 24.02 -31.14 4.51
C VAL A 19 22.59 -31.27 5.06
N PRO A 20 21.80 -30.19 5.21
CA PRO A 20 20.36 -30.34 5.31
C PRO A 20 19.83 -30.61 3.90
N GLU A 21 19.47 -31.86 3.70
CA GLU A 21 18.77 -32.41 2.55
C GLU A 21 17.39 -31.74 2.37
N HIS A 22 16.96 -31.73 1.11
CA HIS A 22 15.78 -31.09 0.55
C HIS A 22 14.52 -31.09 1.42
N ARG A 23 13.86 -29.93 1.50
CA ARG A 23 12.41 -29.88 1.70
C ARG A 23 11.75 -28.80 0.84
N ARG A 24 11.17 -29.31 -0.27
CA ARG A 24 10.08 -28.80 -1.10
C ARG A 24 10.34 -27.52 -1.89
N ASP A 25 10.35 -27.70 -3.21
CA ASP A 25 9.99 -26.68 -4.21
C ASP A 25 8.71 -25.95 -3.78
N ALA A 26 8.86 -24.86 -3.03
CA ALA A 26 7.88 -23.80 -3.00
C ALA A 26 7.99 -23.11 -4.36
N GLY A 27 6.95 -23.28 -5.19
CA GLY A 27 6.92 -22.77 -6.55
C GLY A 27 7.48 -21.35 -6.62
N ARG A 28 8.43 -21.15 -7.55
CA ARG A 28 9.05 -19.86 -7.84
C ARG A 28 8.01 -18.73 -7.75
N SER A 29 8.22 -17.80 -6.82
CA SER A 29 7.40 -16.59 -6.67
C SER A 29 7.21 -15.94 -8.04
N PRO A 30 5.98 -15.56 -8.46
CA PRO A 30 5.72 -14.97 -9.77
C PRO A 30 6.61 -13.76 -10.08
N ALA A 31 7.08 -13.05 -9.04
CA ALA A 31 8.07 -11.98 -9.13
C ALA A 31 9.38 -12.39 -9.84
N SER A 32 9.84 -13.64 -9.67
CA SER A 32 11.06 -14.16 -10.33
C SER A 32 10.90 -14.40 -11.83
N ARG A 33 9.66 -14.57 -12.32
CA ARG A 33 9.34 -14.70 -13.76
C ARG A 33 9.10 -13.35 -14.44
N VAL A 34 8.69 -12.33 -13.66
CA VAL A 34 8.35 -11.01 -14.19
C VAL A 34 9.56 -10.07 -14.24
N LEU A 35 10.45 -10.12 -13.23
CA LEU A 35 11.67 -9.30 -13.22
C LEU A 35 12.74 -9.76 -14.23
N VAL A 36 12.69 -11.03 -14.64
CA VAL A 36 13.54 -11.56 -15.71
C VAL A 36 12.62 -12.22 -16.72
N ARG A 37 12.37 -11.54 -17.85
CA ARG A 37 11.78 -12.18 -19.02
C ARG A 37 12.71 -13.33 -19.39
N GLN A 38 12.27 -14.57 -19.20
CA GLN A 38 12.96 -15.71 -19.80
C GLN A 38 12.87 -15.50 -21.31
N ALA A 39 14.01 -15.31 -21.96
CA ALA A 39 14.10 -15.40 -23.41
C ALA A 39 13.42 -16.73 -23.80
N GLY A 40 12.36 -16.63 -24.60
CA GLY A 40 11.56 -17.78 -24.98
C GLY A 40 12.48 -18.90 -25.49
N ALA A 41 12.20 -20.12 -25.04
CA ALA A 41 12.87 -21.33 -25.49
C ALA A 41 12.63 -21.51 -27.00
N GLY A 42 13.50 -20.92 -27.80
CA GLY A 42 13.50 -20.97 -29.25
C GLY A 42 14.89 -20.55 -29.70
N GLY A 43 15.77 -21.54 -29.89
CA GLY A 43 17.18 -21.29 -30.18
C GLY A 43 17.39 -20.53 -31.49
N ARG A 44 18.26 -19.51 -31.44
CA ARG A 44 19.51 -19.38 -32.24
C ARG A 44 20.06 -17.95 -32.13
N ALA A 45 21.39 -17.90 -32.11
CA ALA A 45 22.27 -16.74 -32.31
C ALA A 45 22.25 -15.65 -31.22
N CYS A 46 23.33 -15.65 -30.41
CA CYS A 46 23.85 -14.43 -29.81
C CYS A 46 24.14 -13.44 -30.96
N ARG A 47 23.22 -12.50 -31.17
CA ARG A 47 23.55 -11.25 -31.87
C ARG A 47 24.08 -10.29 -30.83
N GLU A 48 25.20 -9.68 -31.17
CA GLU A 48 25.93 -8.68 -30.41
C GLU A 48 24.98 -7.72 -29.69
N ALA A 49 25.25 -7.50 -28.40
CA ALA A 49 24.51 -6.58 -27.57
C ALA A 49 24.67 -5.15 -28.11
N THR A 50 23.75 -4.74 -28.97
CA THR A 50 23.51 -3.34 -29.30
C THR A 50 23.31 -2.58 -27.98
N PRO A 51 23.97 -1.43 -27.76
CA PRO A 51 23.85 -0.71 -26.51
C PRO A 51 22.38 -0.35 -26.25
N LEU A 52 21.89 -0.74 -25.07
CA LEU A 52 20.51 -0.59 -24.61
C LEU A 52 20.07 0.87 -24.77
N SER A 53 19.35 1.15 -25.85
CA SER A 53 18.70 2.44 -26.07
C SER A 53 17.57 2.59 -25.04
N ALA A 54 17.88 3.21 -23.89
CA ALA A 54 16.92 3.72 -22.90
C ALA A 54 15.62 2.89 -22.78
N GLU A 55 15.75 1.59 -22.53
CA GLU A 55 14.59 0.71 -22.40
C GLU A 55 13.78 1.14 -21.17
N ARG A 56 12.56 1.64 -21.41
CA ARG A 56 11.65 2.04 -20.34
C ARG A 56 11.31 0.79 -19.53
N ILE A 57 11.44 0.91 -18.20
CA ILE A 57 11.08 -0.16 -17.27
C ILE A 57 9.58 -0.48 -17.46
N PRO A 58 9.20 -1.76 -17.68
CA PRO A 58 7.79 -2.16 -17.77
C PRO A 58 6.99 -1.73 -16.55
N ILE A 59 5.72 -1.38 -16.73
CA ILE A 59 4.88 -0.83 -15.66
C ILE A 59 4.49 -1.90 -14.65
N SER A 60 4.33 -3.14 -15.10
CA SER A 60 4.21 -4.31 -14.24
C SER A 60 5.37 -4.41 -13.24
N ASN A 61 6.62 -4.18 -13.67
CA ASN A 61 7.78 -4.17 -12.78
C ASN A 61 7.71 -3.06 -11.74
N VAL A 62 7.27 -1.86 -12.13
CA VAL A 62 7.07 -0.74 -11.18
C VAL A 62 6.02 -1.10 -10.13
N TYR A 63 4.93 -1.77 -10.53
CA TYR A 63 3.91 -2.23 -9.59
C TYR A 63 4.48 -3.22 -8.57
N TYR A 64 5.19 -4.25 -9.02
CA TYR A 64 5.83 -5.22 -8.12
C TYR A 64 6.82 -4.54 -7.16
N LEU A 65 7.64 -3.63 -7.68
CA LEU A 65 8.60 -2.87 -6.89
C LEU A 65 7.90 -2.08 -5.76
N LEU A 66 6.77 -1.43 -6.06
CA LEU A 66 5.97 -0.72 -5.05
C LEU A 66 5.31 -1.68 -4.03
N CYS A 67 4.77 -2.82 -4.46
CA CYS A 67 4.16 -3.81 -3.58
C CYS A 67 5.15 -4.33 -2.53
N TYR A 68 6.40 -4.61 -2.94
CA TYR A 68 7.46 -5.03 -2.03
C TYR A 68 7.95 -3.88 -1.14
N ALA A 69 8.24 -2.71 -1.71
CA ALA A 69 8.73 -1.56 -0.93
C ALA A 69 7.75 -1.15 0.19
N TRP A 70 6.45 -1.31 -0.03
CA TRP A 70 5.42 -1.03 0.99
C TRP A 70 5.03 -2.24 1.85
N ARG A 71 5.72 -3.39 1.73
CA ARG A 71 5.45 -4.62 2.50
C ARG A 71 4.03 -5.16 2.31
N HIS A 72 3.50 -5.02 1.10
CA HIS A 72 2.18 -5.47 0.69
C HIS A 72 2.26 -6.53 -0.42
N VAL A 73 3.21 -7.47 -0.29
CA VAL A 73 3.47 -8.53 -1.28
C VAL A 73 2.25 -9.41 -1.51
N GLU A 74 1.40 -9.62 -0.49
CA GLU A 74 0.13 -10.37 -0.60
C GLU A 74 -0.84 -9.75 -1.62
N GLU A 75 -0.71 -8.46 -1.90
CA GLU A 75 -1.58 -7.71 -2.82
C GLU A 75 -1.02 -7.64 -4.24
N ARG A 76 0.09 -8.34 -4.52
CA ARG A 76 0.73 -8.38 -5.85
C ARG A 76 -0.17 -8.93 -6.96
N ASP A 77 -1.15 -9.75 -6.60
CA ASP A 77 -2.09 -10.38 -7.53
C ASP A 77 -3.43 -9.61 -7.59
N LEU A 78 -3.51 -8.43 -6.94
CA LEU A 78 -4.70 -7.59 -6.99
C LEU A 78 -5.06 -7.20 -8.42
N VAL A 79 -4.04 -6.81 -9.21
CA VAL A 79 -4.17 -6.47 -10.63
C VAL A 79 -3.44 -7.52 -11.45
N GLY A 80 -4.10 -8.09 -12.45
CA GLY A 80 -3.50 -9.07 -13.35
C GLY A 80 -2.36 -8.45 -14.16
N VAL A 81 -1.26 -9.18 -14.32
CA VAL A 81 -0.05 -8.72 -15.02
C VAL A 81 -0.34 -8.29 -16.46
N ASP A 82 -1.20 -9.03 -17.16
CA ASP A 82 -1.59 -8.72 -18.54
C ASP A 82 -2.24 -7.34 -18.66
N ALA A 83 -3.11 -6.99 -17.71
CA ALA A 83 -3.76 -5.67 -17.66
C ALA A 83 -2.79 -4.54 -17.26
N LEU A 84 -1.66 -4.86 -16.62
CA LEU A 84 -0.61 -3.90 -16.28
C LEU A 84 0.34 -3.65 -17.45
N ASP A 85 0.57 -4.66 -18.29
CA ASP A 85 1.45 -4.57 -19.45
C ASP A 85 0.81 -3.75 -20.59
N GLU A 86 -0.52 -3.63 -20.62
CA GLU A 86 -1.25 -2.71 -21.50
C GLU A 86 -1.13 -1.23 -21.09
N LEU A 87 -0.61 -0.94 -19.89
CA LEU A 87 -0.48 0.42 -19.39
C LEU A 87 0.85 1.05 -19.83
N ASP A 88 0.77 2.28 -20.31
CA ASP A 88 1.93 3.06 -20.75
C ASP A 88 2.41 4.10 -19.72
N ARG A 89 1.60 4.41 -18.70
CA ARG A 89 1.93 5.46 -17.72
C ARG A 89 1.70 5.03 -16.28
N VAL A 90 2.60 5.46 -15.40
CA VAL A 90 2.53 5.22 -13.95
C VAL A 90 1.23 5.77 -13.35
N GLN A 91 0.71 6.88 -13.86
CA GLN A 91 -0.59 7.42 -13.42
C GLN A 91 -1.76 6.47 -13.69
N ASP A 92 -1.73 5.76 -14.82
CA ASP A 92 -2.76 4.77 -15.17
C ASP A 92 -2.61 3.52 -14.30
N LEU A 93 -1.38 3.14 -13.94
CA LEU A 93 -1.11 2.10 -12.95
C LEU A 93 -1.70 2.45 -11.57
N LEU A 94 -1.33 3.60 -11.01
CA LEU A 94 -1.81 4.01 -9.69
C LEU A 94 -3.33 4.13 -9.65
N ALA A 95 -3.92 4.65 -10.71
CA ALA A 95 -5.37 4.73 -10.87
C ALA A 95 -6.02 3.34 -10.92
N THR A 96 -5.49 2.42 -11.72
CA THR A 96 -5.99 1.05 -11.85
C THR A 96 -5.93 0.30 -10.52
N VAL A 97 -4.80 0.41 -9.81
CA VAL A 97 -4.61 -0.18 -8.48
C VAL A 97 -5.62 0.39 -7.49
N LEU A 98 -5.87 1.71 -7.50
CA LEU A 98 -6.86 2.33 -6.63
C LEU A 98 -8.30 1.89 -6.97
N VAL A 99 -8.63 1.72 -8.24
CA VAL A 99 -9.94 1.27 -8.70
C VAL A 99 -10.23 -0.15 -8.26
N GLN A 100 -9.33 -1.09 -8.60
CA GLN A 100 -9.47 -2.49 -8.19
C GLN A 100 -9.40 -2.63 -6.66
N GLY A 101 -8.50 -1.85 -6.07
CA GLY A 101 -8.40 -1.50 -4.66
C GLY A 101 -9.76 -1.29 -4.00
N THR A 102 -10.43 -0.26 -4.47
CA THR A 102 -11.74 0.22 -3.99
C THR A 102 -12.83 -0.82 -4.25
N PHE A 103 -12.84 -1.48 -5.41
CA PHE A 103 -13.85 -2.51 -5.68
C PHE A 103 -13.74 -3.70 -4.75
N ARG A 104 -12.52 -4.13 -4.40
CA ARG A 104 -12.32 -5.16 -3.39
C ARG A 104 -12.79 -4.71 -2.00
N LEU A 105 -12.50 -3.47 -1.59
CA LEU A 105 -13.05 -2.90 -0.35
C LEU A 105 -14.58 -2.94 -0.33
N VAL A 106 -15.21 -2.52 -1.42
CA VAL A 106 -16.68 -2.52 -1.52
C VAL A 106 -17.24 -3.94 -1.41
N ARG A 107 -16.59 -4.93 -2.03
CA ARG A 107 -16.98 -6.35 -1.96
C ARG A 107 -16.82 -6.95 -0.57
N GLN A 108 -15.77 -6.58 0.16
CA GLN A 108 -15.50 -7.06 1.52
C GLN A 108 -16.31 -6.31 2.59
N GLY A 109 -16.85 -5.14 2.24
CA GLY A 109 -17.52 -4.23 3.16
C GLY A 109 -16.63 -3.05 3.48
N ILE A 110 -17.08 -1.84 3.13
CA ILE A 110 -16.39 -0.60 3.48
C ILE A 110 -16.42 -0.43 5.00
N ASP A 111 -15.31 0.02 5.55
CA ASP A 111 -15.15 0.23 6.98
C ASP A 111 -16.08 1.35 7.44
N ARG A 112 -16.75 1.10 8.57
CA ARG A 112 -17.69 2.03 9.20
C ARG A 112 -17.18 2.30 10.60
N GLY A 113 -17.28 3.55 11.02
CA GLY A 113 -16.97 3.93 12.39
C GLY A 113 -18.13 4.68 13.03
N TYR A 114 -18.01 4.88 14.33
CA TYR A 114 -18.98 5.65 15.09
C TYR A 114 -18.58 7.11 15.11
N ARG A 115 -19.56 7.99 14.87
CA ARG A 115 -19.42 9.43 15.07
C ARG A 115 -20.33 9.85 16.21
N ASP A 116 -19.77 10.61 17.14
CA ASP A 116 -20.55 11.28 18.18
C ASP A 116 -21.42 12.38 17.57
N VAL A 117 -22.74 12.21 17.70
CA VAL A 117 -23.74 13.18 17.27
C VAL A 117 -24.41 13.77 18.51
N ARG A 118 -24.52 15.11 18.55
CA ARG A 118 -25.26 15.84 19.57
C ARG A 118 -26.37 16.64 18.89
N GLU A 119 -27.62 16.26 19.13
CA GLU A 119 -28.78 16.85 18.46
C GLU A 119 -29.97 17.03 19.43
N ASP A 120 -30.78 18.06 19.17
CA ASP A 120 -31.99 18.38 19.92
C ASP A 120 -33.20 17.66 19.27
N LEU A 121 -33.57 16.51 19.82
CA LEU A 121 -34.60 15.62 19.28
C LEU A 121 -35.93 15.77 20.01
N ALA A 122 -37.05 15.48 19.33
CA ALA A 122 -38.38 15.43 19.94
C ALA A 122 -38.62 14.15 20.79
N GLY A 123 -37.68 13.20 20.73
CA GLY A 123 -37.69 11.97 21.51
C GLY A 123 -36.31 11.69 22.09
N ILE A 124 -36.21 10.61 22.87
CA ILE A 124 -34.95 10.23 23.53
C ILE A 124 -34.20 9.22 22.65
N ARG A 125 -32.96 9.54 22.27
CA ARG A 125 -32.04 8.63 21.56
C ARG A 125 -30.65 8.71 22.19
N GLY A 126 -30.14 7.58 22.68
CA GLY A 126 -28.83 7.52 23.35
C GLY A 126 -28.82 8.23 24.71
N LYS A 127 -27.74 8.97 25.01
CA LYS A 127 -27.53 9.64 26.29
C LYS A 127 -28.19 11.01 26.31
N VAL A 128 -29.08 11.24 27.27
CA VAL A 128 -29.71 12.55 27.45
C VAL A 128 -28.74 13.53 28.11
N ASP A 129 -28.55 14.70 27.51
CA ASP A 129 -27.89 15.85 28.10
C ASP A 129 -28.93 16.73 28.83
N VAL A 130 -29.18 16.38 30.09
CA VAL A 130 -30.12 17.12 30.95
C VAL A 130 -29.67 18.58 31.14
N GLY A 131 -28.36 18.81 31.28
CA GLY A 131 -27.80 20.14 31.45
C GLY A 131 -28.02 21.02 30.22
N GLY A 132 -27.75 20.49 29.02
CA GLY A 132 -28.03 21.15 27.75
C GLY A 132 -29.52 21.41 27.54
N THR A 133 -30.37 20.46 27.93
CA THR A 133 -31.84 20.56 27.80
C THR A 133 -32.42 21.68 28.65
N VAL A 134 -31.98 21.80 29.91
CA VAL A 134 -32.43 22.86 30.83
C VAL A 134 -31.89 24.22 30.37
N LYS A 135 -30.58 24.32 30.06
CA LYS A 135 -29.96 25.59 29.62
C LYS A 135 -30.58 26.17 28.36
N ARG A 136 -30.98 25.33 27.40
CA ARG A 136 -31.62 25.77 26.14
C ARG A 136 -33.15 25.82 26.21
N ALA A 137 -33.74 25.59 27.38
CA ALA A 137 -35.19 25.52 27.60
C ALA A 137 -35.93 24.61 26.60
N LEU A 138 -35.32 23.49 26.19
CA LEU A 138 -35.85 22.64 25.10
C LEU A 138 -37.15 21.93 25.49
N ARG A 139 -37.39 21.73 26.79
CA ARG A 139 -38.60 21.10 27.31
C ARG A 139 -39.87 21.83 26.90
N SER A 140 -39.85 23.17 26.84
CA SER A 140 -41.02 23.95 26.41
C SER A 140 -41.34 23.79 24.92
N ARG A 141 -40.36 23.32 24.13
CA ARG A 141 -40.49 23.03 22.69
C ARG A 141 -40.70 21.54 22.42
N GLY A 142 -40.91 20.73 23.47
CA GLY A 142 -41.04 19.27 23.35
C GLY A 142 -39.78 18.58 22.84
N ARG A 143 -38.59 19.15 23.08
CA ARG A 143 -37.30 18.60 22.64
C ARG A 143 -36.37 18.32 23.81
N VAL A 144 -35.42 17.43 23.58
CA VAL A 144 -34.39 17.01 24.54
C VAL A 144 -33.04 16.97 23.82
N ALA A 145 -32.02 17.56 24.43
CA ALA A 145 -30.65 17.46 23.94
C ALA A 145 -30.14 16.04 24.16
N CYS A 146 -29.79 15.35 23.09
CA CYS A 146 -29.34 13.96 23.11
C CYS A 146 -27.95 13.84 22.49
N ALA A 147 -27.11 12.98 23.07
CA ALA A 147 -25.81 12.59 22.55
C ALA A 147 -25.84 11.08 22.26
N PHE A 148 -25.61 10.70 21.01
CA PHE A 148 -25.60 9.30 20.58
C PHE A 148 -24.53 9.07 19.53
N GLU A 149 -24.15 7.81 19.37
CA GLU A 149 -23.21 7.38 18.35
C GLU A 149 -23.97 6.94 17.10
N GLU A 150 -23.61 7.50 15.95
CA GLU A 150 -24.15 7.10 14.66
C GLU A 150 -23.09 6.36 13.85
N LEU A 151 -23.47 5.21 13.30
CA LEU A 151 -22.60 4.43 12.44
C LEU A 151 -22.51 5.10 11.07
N THR A 152 -21.30 5.54 10.69
CA THR A 152 -21.05 6.27 9.46
C THR A 152 -19.94 5.65 8.63
N LEU A 153 -20.06 5.77 7.30
CA LEU A 153 -18.99 5.45 6.34
C LEU A 153 -17.97 6.60 6.24
N ASP A 154 -18.28 7.76 6.79
CA ASP A 154 -17.53 9.00 6.60
C ASP A 154 -16.34 9.10 7.57
N MET A 155 -15.46 8.09 7.46
CA MET A 155 -14.23 7.92 8.22
C MET A 155 -13.03 8.55 7.51
N PRO A 156 -11.95 8.95 8.22
CA PRO A 156 -10.81 9.65 7.65
C PRO A 156 -10.17 8.94 6.44
N HIS A 157 -9.96 7.62 6.52
CA HIS A 157 -9.37 6.83 5.43
C HIS A 157 -10.30 6.76 4.20
N ASN A 158 -11.61 6.65 4.40
CA ASN A 158 -12.60 6.66 3.32
C ASN A 158 -12.66 8.03 2.65
N ARG A 159 -12.61 9.12 3.44
CA ARG A 159 -12.55 10.49 2.93
C ARG A 159 -11.31 10.71 2.06
N ILE A 160 -10.14 10.25 2.51
CA ILE A 160 -8.90 10.31 1.72
C ILE A 160 -9.06 9.54 0.41
N LEU A 161 -9.55 8.30 0.47
CA LEU A 161 -9.75 7.47 -0.72
C LEU A 161 -10.68 8.13 -1.74
N ARG A 162 -11.88 8.55 -1.31
CA ARG A 162 -12.85 9.21 -2.20
C ARG A 162 -12.32 10.53 -2.77
N SER A 163 -11.60 11.30 -1.96
CA SER A 163 -11.02 12.57 -2.40
C SER A 163 -9.88 12.37 -3.40
N THR A 164 -9.09 11.31 -3.23
CA THR A 164 -8.04 10.90 -4.18
C THR A 164 -8.66 10.50 -5.52
N LEU A 165 -9.73 9.70 -5.52
CA LEU A 165 -10.48 9.36 -6.73
C LEU A 165 -11.08 10.60 -7.41
N SER A 166 -11.59 11.56 -6.63
CA SER A 166 -12.08 12.83 -7.17
C SER A 166 -10.97 13.66 -7.83
N ALA A 167 -9.77 13.69 -7.23
CA ALA A 167 -8.61 14.36 -7.81
C ALA A 167 -8.14 13.66 -9.10
N LEU A 168 -8.13 12.33 -9.13
CA LEU A 168 -7.81 11.54 -10.32
C LEU A 168 -8.73 11.86 -11.50
N LEU A 169 -10.03 12.05 -11.27
CA LEU A 169 -10.97 12.44 -12.34
C LEU A 169 -10.63 13.79 -12.99
N ARG A 170 -9.87 14.66 -12.32
CA ARG A 170 -9.45 15.96 -12.83
C ARG A 170 -8.09 15.93 -13.54
N VAL A 171 -7.39 14.80 -13.48
CA VAL A 171 -6.08 14.63 -14.12
C VAL A 171 -6.26 14.48 -15.63
N ARG A 172 -5.41 15.18 -16.40
CA ARG A 172 -5.31 15.02 -17.85
C ARG A 172 -4.44 13.82 -18.22
N ASN A 173 -4.70 13.25 -19.40
CA ASN A 173 -3.94 12.11 -19.97
C ASN A 173 -4.09 10.77 -19.21
N LEU A 174 -5.20 10.57 -18.50
CA LEU A 174 -5.62 9.24 -18.07
C LEU A 174 -6.30 8.50 -19.22
N ASP A 175 -6.04 7.20 -19.31
CA ASP A 175 -6.74 6.30 -20.22
C ASP A 175 -8.27 6.34 -20.01
N ARG A 176 -9.03 6.13 -21.08
CA ARG A 176 -10.49 6.23 -21.07
C ARG A 176 -11.13 5.16 -20.19
N ASP A 177 -10.63 3.93 -20.24
CA ASP A 177 -11.19 2.79 -19.52
C ASP A 177 -10.85 2.90 -18.03
N VAL A 178 -9.63 3.33 -17.72
CA VAL A 178 -9.20 3.67 -16.36
C VAL A 178 -10.08 4.78 -15.78
N ARG A 179 -10.36 5.85 -16.55
CA ARG A 179 -11.24 6.94 -16.11
C ARG A 179 -12.68 6.47 -15.85
N ALA A 180 -13.21 5.55 -16.66
CA ALA A 180 -14.52 4.95 -16.42
C ALA A 180 -14.53 4.12 -15.11
N GLY A 181 -13.47 3.35 -14.87
CA GLY A 181 -13.25 2.62 -13.62
C GLY A 181 -13.20 3.55 -12.40
N ILE A 182 -12.47 4.66 -12.47
CA ILE A 182 -12.41 5.66 -11.39
C ILE A 182 -13.80 6.23 -11.09
N ARG A 183 -14.60 6.55 -12.12
CA ARG A 183 -15.95 7.06 -11.93
C ARG A 183 -16.84 6.06 -11.19
N SER A 184 -16.83 4.81 -11.61
CA SER A 184 -17.59 3.75 -10.94
C SER A 184 -17.13 3.52 -9.48
N ALA A 185 -15.82 3.55 -9.22
CA ALA A 185 -15.27 3.44 -7.87
C ALA A 185 -15.67 4.65 -6.99
N TYR A 186 -15.66 5.86 -7.55
CA TYR A 186 -16.08 7.08 -6.86
C TYR A 186 -17.57 7.04 -6.46
N GLU A 187 -18.43 6.55 -7.35
CA GLU A 187 -19.88 6.41 -7.10
C GLU A 187 -20.18 5.37 -6.01
N LYS A 188 -19.42 4.27 -5.95
CA LYS A 188 -19.56 3.26 -4.87
C LYS A 188 -19.24 3.80 -3.47
N LEU A 189 -18.52 4.91 -3.39
CA LEU A 189 -18.23 5.64 -2.14
C LEU A 189 -19.23 6.77 -1.88
N ALA A 190 -20.40 6.76 -2.53
CA ALA A 190 -21.50 7.67 -2.23
C ALA A 190 -21.82 7.64 -0.72
N GLY A 191 -21.88 8.82 -0.09
CA GLY A 191 -22.06 8.99 1.36
C GLY A 191 -20.80 9.38 2.14
N VAL A 192 -19.61 9.26 1.54
CA VAL A 192 -18.35 9.78 2.12
C VAL A 192 -18.12 11.23 1.72
N THR A 193 -17.66 12.09 2.62
CA THR A 193 -17.39 13.50 2.28
C THR A 193 -16.09 13.65 1.49
N VAL A 194 -16.11 14.52 0.47
CA VAL A 194 -14.89 14.88 -0.29
C VAL A 194 -14.22 16.05 0.43
N VAL A 195 -12.93 15.90 0.70
CA VAL A 195 -12.13 16.85 1.46
C VAL A 195 -10.83 17.16 0.72
N ARG A 196 -10.21 18.30 1.00
CA ARG A 196 -8.88 18.61 0.48
C ARG A 196 -7.86 17.73 1.20
N VAL A 197 -7.28 16.76 0.47
CA VAL A 197 -6.24 15.89 1.00
C VAL A 197 -5.01 16.71 1.35
N THR A 198 -4.49 16.52 2.55
CA THR A 198 -3.21 17.08 3.01
C THR A 198 -2.36 15.97 3.61
N ARG A 199 -1.03 16.13 3.57
CA ARG A 199 -0.10 15.13 4.10
C ARG A 199 -0.39 14.75 5.57
N ARG A 200 -0.78 15.73 6.40
CA ARG A 200 -1.14 15.52 7.81
C ARG A 200 -2.32 14.56 8.00
N MET A 201 -3.24 14.50 7.05
CA MET A 201 -4.40 13.60 7.16
C MET A 201 -3.97 12.14 7.13
N PHE A 202 -2.95 11.79 6.34
CA PHE A 202 -2.43 10.42 6.29
C PHE A 202 -1.83 10.00 7.63
N ASP A 203 -1.13 10.92 8.31
CA ASP A 203 -0.50 10.66 9.61
C ASP A 203 -1.54 10.57 10.75
N GLN A 204 -2.69 11.23 10.60
CA GLN A 204 -3.80 11.18 11.56
C GLN A 204 -4.64 9.91 11.45
N VAL A 205 -4.54 9.14 10.34
CA VAL A 205 -5.31 7.90 10.20
C VAL A 205 -4.71 6.82 11.11
N GLN A 206 -5.44 6.51 12.17
CA GLN A 206 -5.17 5.33 12.98
C GLN A 206 -5.93 4.15 12.36
N LEU A 207 -5.18 3.18 11.84
CA LEU A 207 -5.71 1.93 11.33
C LEU A 207 -5.35 0.79 12.29
N ASP A 208 -6.37 0.05 12.72
CA ASP A 208 -6.17 -1.18 13.46
C ASP A 208 -5.37 -2.18 12.62
N GLY A 209 -4.60 -3.05 13.29
CA GLY A 209 -3.74 -4.04 12.63
C GLY A 209 -4.48 -4.98 11.66
N ASN A 210 -5.80 -5.15 11.84
CA ASN A 210 -6.65 -5.95 10.96
C ASN A 210 -6.95 -5.27 9.61
N ARG A 211 -6.68 -3.97 9.48
CA ARG A 211 -7.01 -3.15 8.29
C ARG A 211 -5.80 -2.98 7.36
N ARG A 212 -5.00 -4.05 7.18
CA ARG A 212 -3.77 -4.02 6.37
C ARG A 212 -4.04 -3.55 4.94
N TYR A 213 -5.16 -3.94 4.36
CA TYR A 213 -5.51 -3.56 2.99
C TYR A 213 -5.80 -2.06 2.83
N TYR A 214 -6.37 -1.40 3.84
CA TYR A 214 -6.48 0.06 3.84
C TYR A 214 -5.11 0.73 3.91
N ARG A 215 -4.13 0.16 4.63
CA ARG A 215 -2.76 0.71 4.67
C ARG A 215 -2.12 0.71 3.29
N PHE A 216 -2.34 -0.35 2.51
CA PHE A 216 -1.87 -0.43 1.13
C PHE A 216 -2.48 0.69 0.28
N LEU A 217 -3.81 0.78 0.27
CA LEU A 217 -4.51 1.80 -0.54
C LEU A 217 -4.18 3.23 -0.10
N LEU A 218 -4.01 3.48 1.20
CA LEU A 218 -3.56 4.78 1.69
C LEU A 218 -2.12 5.10 1.28
N SER A 219 -1.24 4.09 1.19
CA SER A 219 0.13 4.28 0.67
C SER A 219 0.11 4.67 -0.81
N VAL A 220 -0.76 4.04 -1.60
CA VAL A 220 -1.00 4.43 -3.01
C VAL A 220 -1.58 5.85 -3.11
N CYS A 221 -2.59 6.19 -2.29
CA CYS A 221 -3.16 7.54 -2.23
C CYS A 221 -2.11 8.59 -1.82
N ARG A 222 -1.19 8.24 -0.92
CA ARG A 222 -0.10 9.12 -0.48
C ARG A 222 0.89 9.35 -1.61
N LEU A 223 1.34 8.28 -2.28
CA LEU A 223 2.21 8.42 -3.45
C LEU A 223 1.54 9.26 -4.54
N PHE A 224 0.27 9.02 -4.82
CA PHE A 224 -0.50 9.84 -5.75
C PHE A 224 -0.50 11.31 -5.34
N HIS A 225 -0.76 11.61 -4.07
CA HIS A 225 -0.76 12.98 -3.57
C HIS A 225 0.61 13.67 -3.70
N ASP A 226 1.68 12.94 -3.42
CA ASP A 226 3.06 13.45 -3.54
C ASP A 226 3.47 13.68 -5.00
N LEU A 227 2.90 12.93 -5.95
CA LEU A 227 3.13 13.10 -7.39
C LEU A 227 2.16 14.07 -8.05
N LEU A 228 1.11 14.52 -7.36
CA LEU A 228 0.11 15.41 -7.94
C LEU A 228 0.60 16.86 -7.92
N LEU A 229 0.83 17.41 -9.11
CA LEU A 229 1.14 18.82 -9.32
C LEU A 229 -0.12 19.57 -9.76
N VAL A 230 -0.33 20.74 -9.17
CA VAL A 230 -1.37 21.68 -9.63
C VAL A 230 -0.67 22.79 -10.40
N ASP A 231 -1.03 22.96 -11.67
CA ASP A 231 -0.52 24.04 -12.48
C ASP A 231 -1.10 25.38 -11.96
N PRO A 232 -0.26 26.33 -11.50
CA PRO A 232 -0.71 27.59 -10.93
C PRO A 232 -1.53 28.46 -11.89
N ARG A 233 -1.35 28.29 -13.21
CA ARG A 233 -1.97 29.15 -14.23
C ARG A 233 -3.29 28.60 -14.72
N SER A 234 -3.37 27.29 -14.93
CA SER A 234 -4.55 26.62 -15.47
C SER A 234 -5.45 26.00 -14.39
N GLY A 235 -4.93 25.85 -13.16
CA GLY A 235 -5.60 25.07 -12.10
C GLY A 235 -5.70 23.57 -12.43
N GLU A 236 -5.04 23.12 -13.50
CA GLU A 236 -5.10 21.74 -13.95
C GLU A 236 -4.21 20.83 -13.10
N HIS A 237 -4.69 19.62 -12.88
CA HIS A 237 -3.94 18.57 -12.19
C HIS A 237 -3.08 17.81 -13.20
N ARG A 238 -1.77 17.78 -12.96
CA ARG A 238 -0.78 17.02 -13.73
C ARG A 238 -0.03 16.09 -12.79
N PHE A 239 0.42 14.95 -13.32
CA PHE A 239 1.35 14.10 -12.58
C PHE A 239 2.78 14.55 -12.81
N ALA A 240 3.54 14.65 -11.72
CA ALA A 240 4.99 14.68 -11.77
C ALA A 240 5.50 13.33 -12.29
N ALA A 241 6.55 13.37 -13.11
CA ALA A 241 7.36 12.19 -13.34
C ALA A 241 7.99 11.75 -12.01
N LEU A 242 8.10 10.44 -11.80
CA LEU A 242 8.89 9.90 -10.70
C LEU A 242 10.34 10.40 -10.87
N THR A 243 10.82 11.19 -9.92
CA THR A 243 12.21 11.65 -9.92
C THR A 243 13.12 10.46 -9.62
N ASP A 244 14.30 10.43 -10.23
CA ASP A 244 15.31 9.38 -9.99
C ASP A 244 15.51 9.12 -8.50
N ALA A 245 15.65 10.17 -7.67
CA ALA A 245 15.80 10.05 -6.22
C ALA A 245 14.70 9.23 -5.53
N VAL A 246 13.45 9.37 -5.98
CA VAL A 246 12.32 8.60 -5.45
C VAL A 246 12.45 7.14 -5.91
N ILE A 247 12.77 6.92 -7.18
CA ILE A 247 12.95 5.57 -7.73
C ILE A 247 14.09 4.84 -7.01
N TRP A 248 15.23 5.51 -6.76
CA TRP A 248 16.35 4.94 -6.01
C TRP A 248 15.95 4.50 -4.60
N GLN A 249 15.21 5.35 -3.88
CA GLN A 249 14.74 5.01 -2.53
C GLN A 249 13.77 3.83 -2.54
N VAL A 250 12.82 3.82 -3.47
CA VAL A 250 11.86 2.71 -3.59
C VAL A 250 12.57 1.43 -4.02
N TYR A 251 13.59 1.52 -4.87
CA TYR A 251 14.43 0.37 -5.25
C TYR A 251 15.23 -0.17 -4.06
N GLU A 252 15.85 0.69 -3.25
CA GLU A 252 16.55 0.29 -2.02
C GLU A 252 15.60 -0.45 -1.07
N ASP A 253 14.42 0.13 -0.81
CA ASP A 253 13.40 -0.49 0.03
C ASP A 253 12.88 -1.81 -0.56
N PHE A 254 12.70 -1.87 -1.89
CA PHE A 254 12.35 -3.09 -2.61
C PHE A 254 13.37 -4.20 -2.39
N VAL A 255 14.65 -3.95 -2.62
CA VAL A 255 15.69 -4.99 -2.50
C VAL A 255 15.72 -5.56 -1.08
N ILE A 256 15.63 -4.68 -0.07
CA ILE A 256 15.62 -5.09 1.34
C ILE A 256 14.40 -5.96 1.65
N GLU A 257 13.20 -5.51 1.29
CA GLU A 257 11.98 -6.26 1.58
C GLU A 257 11.83 -7.52 0.73
N PHE A 258 12.35 -7.52 -0.50
CA PHE A 258 12.43 -8.70 -1.37
C PHE A 258 13.28 -9.79 -0.71
N TYR A 259 14.51 -9.47 -0.29
CA TYR A 259 15.35 -10.48 0.37
C TYR A 259 14.78 -10.90 1.73
N ARG A 260 14.14 -10.00 2.48
CA ARG A 260 13.47 -10.40 3.74
C ARG A 260 12.34 -11.39 3.54
N HIS A 261 11.63 -11.30 2.41
CA HIS A 261 10.45 -12.10 2.14
C HIS A 261 10.77 -13.41 1.41
N GLU A 262 11.72 -13.39 0.47
CA GLU A 262 12.03 -14.54 -0.40
C GLU A 262 13.23 -15.36 0.07
N GLN A 263 14.02 -14.87 1.04
CA GLN A 263 15.19 -15.59 1.56
C GLN A 263 15.05 -15.85 3.06
N ASP A 264 15.08 -17.14 3.43
CA ASP A 264 15.00 -17.59 4.83
C ASP A 264 16.39 -17.81 5.47
N ARG A 265 17.47 -17.81 4.67
CA ARG A 265 18.81 -18.19 5.15
C ARG A 265 19.58 -17.08 5.86
N TYR A 266 19.29 -15.82 5.57
CA TYR A 266 20.07 -14.68 6.06
C TYR A 266 19.16 -13.65 6.71
N CYS A 267 19.56 -13.12 7.87
CA CYS A 267 18.85 -12.03 8.52
C CYS A 267 19.17 -10.71 7.81
N VAL A 268 18.23 -10.18 7.05
CA VAL A 268 18.38 -8.92 6.33
C VAL A 268 17.92 -7.76 7.24
N ASN A 269 18.88 -6.95 7.68
CA ASN A 269 18.62 -5.78 8.50
C ASN A 269 18.81 -4.50 7.69
N ARG A 270 17.99 -3.48 7.99
CA ARG A 270 18.16 -2.11 7.47
C ARG A 270 19.33 -1.38 8.15
N HIS A 271 20.16 -2.09 8.92
CA HIS A 271 21.21 -1.47 9.73
C HIS A 271 22.33 -0.94 8.84
N GLY A 272 22.50 0.38 8.89
CA GLY A 272 23.76 1.08 8.65
C GLY A 272 23.94 1.68 7.25
N ARG A 273 23.47 2.93 7.07
CA ARG A 273 24.08 3.87 6.10
C ARG A 273 25.59 4.08 6.33
N THR A 274 26.11 3.54 7.43
CA THR A 274 27.53 3.55 7.80
C THR A 274 27.92 2.12 8.13
N ILE A 275 28.57 1.44 7.19
CA ILE A 275 29.39 0.29 7.51
C ILE A 275 30.59 0.86 8.26
N GLY A 276 30.70 0.57 9.56
CA GLY A 276 31.88 0.90 10.34
C GLY A 276 33.02 0.00 9.91
N TRP A 277 33.64 0.30 8.76
CA TRP A 277 34.87 -0.33 8.35
C TRP A 277 35.94 0.03 9.39
N ALA A 278 36.29 -0.91 10.25
CA ALA A 278 37.52 -0.83 11.02
C ALA A 278 38.65 -1.18 10.05
N TRP A 279 39.31 -0.16 9.51
CA TRP A 279 40.62 -0.34 8.92
C TRP A 279 41.61 -0.46 10.08
N GLU A 280 42.12 -1.67 10.32
CA GLU A 280 43.39 -1.89 11.03
C GLU A 280 44.57 -1.67 10.07
#